data_AF-A0A7S2JYL4-F1
#
_entry.id   AF-A0A7S2JYL4-F1
#
_cell.length_a   1.000
_cell.length_b   1.000
_cell.length_c   1.000
_cell.angle_alpha   90.00
_cell.angle_beta   90.00
_cell.angle_gamma   90.00
#
_symmetry.space_group_name_H-M   'P 1'
#
loop_
_entity.id
_entity.type
_entity.pdbx_description
1 polymer ?
#
loop_
_entity_poly.entity_id
_entity_poly.type
_entity_poly.pdbx_seq_one_letter_code
_entity_poly.pdbx_strand_id
1 'polypeptide(L)'
;DADHHPDPQSLLLLFEKLVRLNQDCVQGSYYVRNVSDNQLGCSPCAFPCLARIIDAEFFTDWFFMKLVSRVFMGNGYFSGSNALWKTDVLASMAFSVVAQTEDVD
;
A
#
# COMPACT_ATOMS: atom_id res chain seq x y z
N ASP A 1 5.81 -3.41 6.79
CA ASP A 1 7.08 -2.89 7.31
C ASP A 1 6.97 -2.47 8.77
N ALA A 2 8.09 -2.12 9.39
CA ALA A 2 8.19 -1.80 10.82
C ALA A 2 7.40 -0.55 11.24
N ASP A 3 7.14 0.36 10.31
CA ASP A 3 6.32 1.57 10.49
C ASP A 3 4.84 1.32 10.15
N HIS A 4 4.49 0.17 9.57
CA HIS A 4 3.13 -0.19 9.23
C HIS A 4 2.41 -0.82 10.41
N HIS A 5 1.27 -0.24 10.75
CA HIS A 5 0.41 -0.71 11.83
C HIS A 5 -0.85 -1.31 11.20
N PRO A 6 -0.90 -2.63 10.94
CA PRO A 6 -2.03 -3.27 10.27
C PRO A 6 -3.28 -3.23 11.15
N ASP A 7 -4.45 -3.09 10.52
CA ASP A 7 -5.72 -3.24 11.24
C ASP A 7 -5.88 -4.68 11.72
N PRO A 8 -6.53 -4.93 12.89
CA PRO A 8 -6.63 -6.27 13.47
C PRO A 8 -7.20 -7.34 12.53
N GLN A 9 -8.05 -6.95 11.57
CA GLN A 9 -8.69 -7.86 10.61
C GLN A 9 -7.98 -7.93 9.25
N SER A 10 -6.93 -7.14 9.03
CA SER A 10 -6.25 -7.03 7.73
C SER A 10 -5.80 -8.39 7.19
N LEU A 11 -5.15 -9.21 8.02
CA LEU A 11 -4.68 -10.54 7.63
C LEU A 11 -5.83 -11.46 7.17
N LEU A 12 -6.93 -11.49 7.92
CA LEU A 12 -8.10 -12.31 7.58
C LEU A 12 -8.73 -11.86 6.26
N LEU A 13 -8.82 -10.55 6.03
CA LEU A 13 -9.36 -9.98 4.79
C LEU A 13 -8.45 -10.26 3.58
N LEU A 14 -7.14 -10.18 3.74
CA LEU A 14 -6.18 -10.52 2.69
C LEU A 14 -6.27 -12.00 2.32
N PHE A 15 -6.30 -12.88 3.33
CA PHE A 15 -6.42 -14.32 3.13
C PHE A 15 -7.75 -14.72 2.47
N GLU A 16 -8.86 -14.17 2.95
CA GLU A 16 -10.19 -14.40 2.37
C GLU A 16 -10.20 -14.09 0.87
N LYS A 17 -9.64 -12.94 0.47
CA LYS A 17 -9.57 -12.52 -0.92
C LYS A 17 -8.65 -13.42 -1.74
N LEU A 18 -7.49 -13.79 -1.19
CA LEU A 18 -6.52 -14.64 -1.86
C LEU A 18 -7.14 -15.98 -2.22
N VAL A 19 -7.84 -16.60 -1.28
CA VAL A 19 -8.52 -17.89 -1.47
C VAL A 19 -9.74 -17.73 -2.39
N ARG A 20 -10.65 -16.78 -2.10
CA ARG A 20 -11.91 -16.64 -2.86
C ARG A 20 -11.68 -16.25 -4.31
N LEU A 21 -10.68 -15.43 -4.59
CA LEU A 21 -10.39 -14.94 -5.94
C LEU A 21 -9.27 -15.75 -6.62
N ASN A 22 -8.75 -16.79 -5.97
CA ASN A 22 -7.61 -17.60 -6.41
C ASN A 22 -6.46 -16.74 -6.97
N GLN A 23 -6.05 -15.71 -6.22
CA GLN A 23 -4.97 -14.81 -6.61
C GLN A 23 -3.64 -15.31 -6.02
N ASP A 24 -2.53 -14.98 -6.68
CA ASP A 24 -1.20 -15.32 -6.17
C ASP A 24 -0.67 -14.30 -5.17
N CYS A 25 -1.16 -13.06 -5.28
CA CYS A 25 -0.89 -11.95 -4.37
C CYS A 25 -2.17 -11.15 -4.12
N VAL A 26 -2.33 -10.66 -2.90
CA VAL A 26 -3.32 -9.64 -2.56
C VAL A 26 -2.62 -8.49 -1.86
N GLN A 27 -2.69 -7.31 -2.48
CA GLN A 27 -2.21 -6.05 -1.94
C GLN A 27 -3.30 -5.38 -1.11
N GLY A 28 -2.98 -5.04 0.14
CA GLY A 28 -3.79 -4.19 1.00
C GLY A 28 -3.60 -2.71 0.69
N SER A 29 -4.54 -1.88 1.15
CA SER A 29 -4.48 -0.42 1.02
C SER A 29 -3.50 0.20 2.00
N TYR A 30 -2.91 1.33 1.63
CA TYR A 30 -2.15 2.19 2.53
C TYR A 30 -2.96 3.42 2.89
N TYR A 31 -2.79 3.92 4.10
CA TYR A 31 -3.35 5.19 4.54
C TYR A 31 -2.52 5.77 5.69
N VAL A 32 -2.50 7.09 5.81
CA VAL A 32 -1.78 7.79 6.88
C VAL A 32 -2.69 7.87 8.11
N ARG A 33 -2.21 7.38 9.26
CA ARG A 33 -3.00 7.40 10.52
C ARG A 33 -2.94 8.74 11.26
N ASN A 34 -1.76 9.34 11.32
CA ASN A 34 -1.50 10.50 12.18
C ASN A 34 -1.36 11.80 11.37
N VAL A 35 -2.30 12.05 10.46
CA VAL A 35 -2.28 13.22 9.57
C VAL A 35 -2.24 14.54 10.36
N SER A 36 -2.88 14.58 11.54
CA SER A 36 -2.86 15.74 12.45
C SER A 36 -1.51 15.99 13.11
N ASP A 37 -0.70 14.94 13.25
CA ASP A 37 0.57 14.98 13.98
C ASP A 37 1.76 15.20 13.04
N ASN A 38 1.50 15.21 11.72
CA ASN A 38 2.45 15.60 10.69
C ASN A 38 2.78 17.09 10.81
N GLN A 39 3.59 17.42 11.81
CA GLN A 39 4.29 18.69 11.89
C GLN A 39 5.43 18.67 10.87
N LEU A 40 5.07 18.85 9.60
CA LEU A 40 6.03 19.06 8.51
C LEU A 40 6.70 20.43 8.64
N GLY A 41 7.38 20.69 9.77
CA GLY A 41 8.19 21.87 10.06
C GLY A 41 7.51 23.24 9.92
N CYS A 42 6.25 23.29 9.49
CA CYS A 42 5.51 24.48 9.19
C CYS A 42 4.70 24.84 10.42
N SER A 43 4.89 26.07 10.91
CA SER A 43 4.04 26.64 11.94
C SER A 43 2.56 26.43 11.55
N PRO A 44 1.66 26.07 12.49
CA PRO A 44 0.22 25.90 12.24
C PRO A 44 -0.44 27.08 11.51
N CYS A 45 0.25 28.22 11.48
CA CYS A 45 -0.17 29.47 10.88
C CYS A 45 0.14 29.62 9.38
N ALA A 46 1.02 28.80 8.78
CA ALA A 46 1.49 29.03 7.40
C ALA A 46 0.64 28.31 6.33
N PHE A 47 0.20 27.07 6.59
CA PHE A 47 -0.63 26.29 5.65
C PHE A 47 -1.58 25.33 6.39
N PRO A 48 -2.74 25.80 6.87
CA PRO A 48 -3.67 25.00 7.68
C PRO A 48 -4.28 23.80 6.93
N CYS A 49 -4.16 23.73 5.60
CA CYS A 49 -4.69 22.66 4.77
C CYS A 49 -3.64 21.70 4.21
N LEU A 50 -2.34 21.92 4.45
CA LEU A 50 -1.27 21.12 3.83
C LEU A 50 -1.38 19.63 4.21
N ALA A 51 -1.66 19.33 5.47
CA ALA A 51 -1.86 17.95 5.93
C ALA A 51 -3.00 17.25 5.17
N ARG A 52 -4.06 17.98 4.81
CA ARG A 52 -5.19 17.45 4.02
C ARG A 52 -4.84 17.24 2.55
N ILE A 53 -4.00 18.10 1.98
CA ILE A 53 -3.50 17.94 0.61
C ILE A 53 -2.61 16.69 0.53
N ILE A 54 -1.73 16.50 1.50
CA ILE A 54 -0.84 15.33 1.56
C ILE A 54 -1.64 14.04 1.77
N ASP A 55 -2.64 14.05 2.65
CA ASP A 55 -3.54 12.90 2.82
C ASP A 55 -4.30 12.59 1.52
N ALA A 56 -4.77 13.60 0.81
CA ALA A 56 -5.46 13.44 -0.47
C ALA A 56 -4.54 12.93 -1.59
N GLU A 57 -3.32 13.45 -1.68
CA GLU A 57 -2.27 12.97 -2.61
C GLU A 57 -1.95 11.51 -2.31
N PHE A 58 -1.65 11.20 -1.05
CA PHE A 58 -1.32 9.84 -0.63
C PHE A 58 -2.47 8.86 -0.92
N PHE A 59 -3.71 9.23 -0.61
CA PHE A 59 -4.88 8.41 -0.95
C PHE A 59 -5.03 8.21 -2.45
N THR A 60 -4.80 9.26 -3.24
CA THR A 60 -4.93 9.18 -4.70
C THR A 60 -3.92 8.20 -5.27
N ASP A 61 -2.65 8.36 -4.93
CA ASP A 61 -1.57 7.57 -5.50
C ASP A 61 -1.57 6.12 -4.98
N TRP A 62 -1.75 5.94 -3.68
CA TRP A 62 -1.55 4.64 -3.05
C TRP A 62 -2.82 3.79 -2.91
N PHE A 63 -4.01 4.40 -3.07
CA PHE A 63 -5.28 3.68 -3.04
C PHE A 63 -6.05 3.82 -4.35
N PHE A 64 -6.41 5.05 -4.74
CA PHE A 64 -7.33 5.26 -5.87
C PHE A 64 -6.73 4.78 -7.19
N MET A 65 -5.49 5.16 -7.50
CA MET A 65 -4.83 4.77 -8.74
C MET A 65 -4.61 3.26 -8.83
N LYS A 66 -4.40 2.57 -7.71
CA LYS A 66 -4.33 1.10 -7.68
C LYS A 66 -5.67 0.45 -7.95
N LEU A 67 -6.75 0.99 -7.38
CA LEU A 67 -8.10 0.53 -7.68
C LEU A 67 -8.42 0.72 -9.17
N VAL A 68 -8.06 1.88 -9.74
CA VAL A 68 -8.21 2.17 -11.17
C VAL A 68 -7.41 1.16 -12.01
N SER A 69 -6.13 0.94 -11.69
CA SER A 69 -5.27 -0.05 -12.37
C SER A 69 -5.92 -1.44 -12.37
N ARG A 70 -6.40 -1.89 -11.21
CA ARG A 70 -7.06 -3.19 -11.08
C ARG A 70 -8.35 -3.29 -11.89
N VAL A 71 -9.20 -2.28 -11.83
CA VAL A 71 -10.54 -2.31 -12.46
C VAL A 71 -10.45 -2.17 -13.98
N PHE A 72 -9.60 -1.27 -14.47
CA PHE A 72 -9.57 -0.92 -15.89
C PHE A 72 -8.47 -1.62 -16.66
N MET A 73 -7.33 -1.90 -16.03
CA MET A 73 -6.17 -2.53 -16.67
C MET A 73 -6.02 -4.00 -16.30
N GLY A 74 -6.80 -4.49 -15.32
CA GLY A 74 -6.77 -5.89 -14.88
C GLY A 74 -5.47 -6.30 -14.21
N ASN A 75 -4.60 -5.34 -13.87
CA ASN A 75 -3.30 -5.58 -13.27
C ASN A 75 -3.26 -5.06 -11.83
N GLY A 76 -2.42 -5.70 -11.02
CA GLY A 76 -2.06 -5.26 -9.68
C GLY A 76 -0.58 -5.51 -9.50
N TYR A 77 0.08 -4.65 -8.74
CA TYR A 77 1.48 -4.78 -8.40
C TYR A 77 1.64 -4.72 -6.88
N PHE A 78 2.67 -5.39 -6.39
CA PHE A 78 3.08 -5.31 -5.00
C PHE A 78 3.82 -3.99 -4.78
N SER A 79 3.70 -3.41 -3.59
CA SER A 79 4.34 -2.12 -3.30
C SER A 79 4.97 -2.10 -1.91
N GLY A 80 5.67 -3.19 -1.62
CA GLY A 80 6.67 -3.24 -0.56
C GLY A 80 6.11 -3.76 0.75
N SER A 81 4.85 -3.46 1.04
CA SER A 81 4.25 -3.81 2.34
C SER A 81 2.76 -4.13 2.25
N ASN A 82 2.19 -4.59 3.36
CA ASN A 82 0.75 -4.87 3.51
C ASN A 82 0.17 -5.79 2.41
N ALA A 83 0.92 -6.79 1.98
CA ALA A 83 0.47 -7.77 1.00
C ALA A 83 0.59 -9.20 1.54
N LEU A 84 -0.23 -10.09 0.97
CA LEU A 84 -0.15 -11.52 1.23
C LEU A 84 0.13 -12.25 -0.08
N TRP A 85 1.16 -13.09 -0.06
CA TRP A 85 1.63 -13.88 -1.19
C TRP A 85 1.47 -15.37 -0.94
N LYS A 86 1.21 -16.13 -2.01
CA LYS A 86 1.45 -17.57 -1.99
C LYS A 86 2.96 -17.83 -1.96
N THR A 87 3.39 -18.68 -1.04
CA THR A 87 4.82 -18.93 -0.79
C THR A 87 5.54 -19.53 -2.00
N ASP A 88 4.90 -20.45 -2.72
CA ASP A 88 5.45 -21.10 -3.91
C ASP A 88 5.68 -20.11 -5.06
N VAL A 89 4.74 -19.19 -5.28
CA VAL A 89 4.88 -18.14 -6.29
C VAL A 89 6.00 -17.18 -5.89
N LEU A 90 6.00 -16.69 -4.64
CA LEU A 90 7.01 -15.76 -4.16
C LEU A 90 8.43 -16.36 -4.21
N ALA A 91 8.56 -17.65 -3.87
CA ALA A 91 9.84 -18.35 -3.92
C ALA A 91 10.39 -18.54 -5.35
N SER A 92 9.53 -18.45 -6.36
CA SER A 92 9.95 -18.50 -7.77
C SER A 92 10.41 -17.15 -8.32
N MET A 93 10.21 -16.06 -7.56
CA MET A 93 10.61 -14.71 -7.94
C MET A 93 12.04 -14.40 -7.49
N ALA A 94 12.76 -13.61 -8.28
CA ALA A 94 14.11 -13.15 -7.95
C ALA A 94 14.05 -11.70 -7.46
N PHE A 95 14.52 -11.45 -6.23
CA PHE A 95 14.64 -10.10 -5.69
C PHE A 95 15.99 -9.50 -6.06
N SER A 96 15.97 -8.34 -6.71
CA SER A 96 17.18 -7.61 -7.06
C SER A 96 17.75 -6.92 -5.82
N VAL A 97 19.00 -7.24 -5.48
CA VAL A 97 19.71 -6.59 -4.35
C VAL A 97 20.20 -5.18 -4.66
N VAL A 98 20.06 -4.74 -5.91
CA VAL A 98 20.51 -3.41 -6.37
C VAL A 98 19.35 -2.48 -6.74
N ALA A 99 18.16 -3.03 -6.99
CA ALA A 99 16.96 -2.22 -7.18
C ALA A 99 16.56 -1.55 -5.86
N GLN A 100 15.91 -0.39 -5.95
CA GLN A 100 15.33 0.32 -4.81
C GLN A 100 13.80 0.15 -4.73
N THR A 101 13.24 -0.59 -5.69
CA THR A 101 11.80 -0.85 -5.90
C THR A 101 11.60 -2.30 -6.35
N GLU A 102 12.33 -3.23 -5.72
CA GLU A 102 12.31 -4.67 -6.04
C GLU A 102 10.94 -5.34 -5.82
N ASP A 103 10.04 -4.61 -5.17
CA ASP A 103 8.67 -4.97 -4.88
C ASP A 103 7.72 -4.71 -6.06
N VAL A 104 8.02 -3.71 -6.89
CA VAL A 104 7.23 -3.35 -8.09
C VAL A 104 7.77 -4.07 -9.34
N ASP A 105 9.08 -4.28 -9.41
CA ASP A 105 9.80 -4.91 -10.53
C ASP A 105 9.45 -6.40 -10.72
#